data_AF-A0A2E2N877-F1
#
_entry.id   AF-A0A2E2N877-F1
#
_cell.length_a   1.000
_cell.length_b   1.000
_cell.length_c   1.000
_cell.angle_alpha   90.00
_cell.angle_beta   90.00
_cell.angle_gamma   90.00
#
_symmetry.space_group_name_H-M   'P 1'
#
loop_
_entity.id
_entity.type
_entity.pdbx_description
1 polymer ?
#
loop_
_entity_poly.entity_id
_entity_poly.type
_entity_poly.pdbx_seq_one_letter_code
_entity_poly.pdbx_strand_id
1 'polypeptide(L)'
;MRDDRGAKLRPTWSRRPSALEAAFGLASSSETLKRHAYLYYPSIYFGRFGSRLRWLVLIVWAASLIGGAFGLVLVSPAAVAISAASHVAILAVFAAIVAAFHRRAAMALVNDLLTIGLCPQCLYEIADSPESDGETIICPECGAVWYSLAAKGDRPSR
;
A
#
# COMPACT_ATOMS: atom_id res chain seq x y z
N MET A 1 -26.60 60.82 10.38
CA MET A 1 -25.55 59.84 10.73
C MET A 1 -26.23 58.49 10.90
N ARG A 2 -26.04 57.59 9.93
CA ARG A 2 -26.59 56.22 9.87
C ARG A 2 -25.38 55.30 9.77
N ASP A 3 -25.21 54.39 10.72
CA ASP A 3 -24.07 53.46 10.78
C ASP A 3 -24.59 52.07 10.33
N ASP A 4 -24.48 51.81 9.02
CA ASP A 4 -24.93 50.59 8.33
C ASP A 4 -23.79 49.55 8.24
N ARG A 5 -23.21 49.14 9.38
CA ARG A 5 -22.23 48.04 9.41
C ARG A 5 -22.86 46.74 9.89
N GLY A 6 -23.60 46.13 8.97
CA GLY A 6 -24.08 44.75 9.05
C GLY A 6 -22.93 43.73 8.98
N ALA A 7 -22.18 43.60 10.06
CA ALA A 7 -21.24 42.50 10.22
C ALA A 7 -22.01 41.21 10.53
N LYS A 8 -22.28 40.39 9.50
CA LYS A 8 -22.69 38.99 9.67
C LYS A 8 -21.56 38.25 10.40
N LEU A 9 -21.69 38.12 11.72
CA LEU A 9 -20.89 37.20 12.52
C LEU A 9 -21.06 35.80 11.93
N ARG A 10 -20.04 35.31 11.22
CA ARG A 10 -19.98 33.90 10.83
C ARG A 10 -19.95 33.08 12.13
N PRO A 11 -20.72 32.00 12.25
CA PRO A 11 -20.63 31.10 13.38
C PRO A 11 -19.21 30.56 13.44
N THR A 12 -18.47 30.98 14.46
CA THR A 12 -17.21 30.37 14.84
C THR A 12 -17.56 29.01 15.41
N TRP A 13 -17.60 28.00 14.54
CA TRP A 13 -17.59 26.61 14.95
C TRP A 13 -16.30 26.38 15.73
N SER A 14 -16.35 26.54 17.04
CA SER A 14 -15.35 26.01 17.95
C SER A 14 -15.41 24.49 17.75
N ARG A 15 -14.56 23.96 16.86
CA ARG A 15 -14.32 22.53 16.71
C ARG A 15 -14.04 22.00 18.11
N ARG A 16 -15.01 21.30 18.70
CA ARG A 16 -14.71 20.46 19.85
C ARG A 16 -13.73 19.43 19.33
N PRO A 17 -12.53 19.29 19.91
CA PRO A 17 -11.62 18.25 19.50
C PRO A 17 -12.36 16.92 19.67
N SER A 18 -12.64 16.28 18.54
CA SER A 18 -13.25 14.96 18.54
C SER A 18 -12.30 14.01 19.27
N ALA A 19 -12.80 12.89 19.83
CA ALA A 19 -11.94 11.90 20.48
C ALA A 19 -10.77 11.42 19.58
N LEU A 20 -10.88 11.62 18.27
CA LEU A 20 -9.80 11.44 17.30
C LEU A 20 -8.67 12.46 17.45
N GLU A 21 -8.94 13.75 17.71
CA GLU A 21 -7.89 14.76 17.93
C GLU A 21 -7.11 14.50 19.24
N ALA A 22 -7.74 13.93 20.27
CA ALA A 22 -7.04 13.48 21.48
C ALA A 22 -6.17 12.23 21.23
N ALA A 23 -6.58 11.33 20.34
CA ALA A 23 -5.75 10.21 19.90
C ALA A 23 -4.61 10.66 18.97
N PHE A 24 -4.83 11.70 18.15
CA PHE A 24 -3.81 12.32 17.29
C PHE A 24 -2.88 13.30 18.03
N GLY A 25 -3.26 13.81 19.21
CA GLY A 25 -2.39 14.64 20.05
C GLY A 25 -1.16 13.91 20.58
N LEU A 26 -1.22 12.57 20.66
CA LEU A 26 -0.06 11.70 20.91
C LEU A 26 0.69 11.31 19.61
N ALA A 27 0.17 11.68 18.45
CA ALA A 27 0.78 11.48 17.13
C ALA A 27 1.66 12.66 16.68
N SER A 28 1.97 13.62 17.58
CA SER A 28 2.83 14.78 17.26
C SER A 28 4.29 14.43 16.97
N SER A 29 4.68 13.15 17.05
CA SER A 29 5.86 12.66 16.34
C SER A 29 5.41 12.03 15.01
N SER A 30 4.97 12.88 14.08
CA SER A 30 4.55 12.49 12.73
C SER A 30 5.67 11.73 11.98
N GLU A 31 6.94 12.01 12.31
CA GLU A 31 8.11 11.24 11.88
C GLU A 31 8.08 9.79 12.37
N THR A 32 7.81 9.56 13.65
CA THR A 32 7.82 8.22 14.25
C THR A 32 6.62 7.42 13.77
N LEU A 33 5.45 8.05 13.59
CA LEU A 33 4.27 7.38 13.06
C LEU A 33 4.45 7.03 11.57
N LYS A 34 5.13 7.87 10.78
CA LYS A 34 5.53 7.55 9.40
C LYS A 34 6.49 6.36 9.35
N ARG A 35 7.53 6.34 10.21
CA ARG A 35 8.48 5.21 10.28
C ARG A 35 7.79 3.92 10.72
N HIS A 36 6.91 3.98 11.71
CA HIS A 36 6.17 2.80 12.18
C HIS A 36 5.14 2.33 11.16
N ALA A 37 4.40 3.23 10.51
CA ALA A 37 3.45 2.87 9.45
C ALA A 37 4.15 2.16 8.29
N TYR A 38 5.30 2.68 7.84
CA TYR A 38 6.07 2.03 6.75
C TYR A 38 6.64 0.66 7.14
N LEU A 39 7.05 0.48 8.40
CA LEU A 39 7.60 -0.79 8.90
C LEU A 39 6.53 -1.83 9.26
N TYR A 40 5.35 -1.42 9.74
CA TYR A 40 4.28 -2.33 10.17
C TYR A 40 3.28 -2.70 9.07
N TYR A 41 3.09 -1.88 8.04
CA TYR A 41 2.13 -2.21 6.97
C TYR A 41 2.45 -3.48 6.19
N PRO A 42 3.72 -3.72 5.77
CA PRO A 42 4.03 -4.99 5.13
C PRO A 42 3.86 -6.15 6.11
N SER A 43 4.15 -5.98 7.41
CA SER A 43 4.09 -7.10 8.36
C SER A 43 2.68 -7.57 8.68
N ILE A 44 1.66 -6.70 8.68
CA ILE A 44 0.27 -7.09 8.97
C ILE A 44 -0.36 -7.80 7.76
N TYR A 45 -0.19 -7.27 6.55
CA TYR A 45 -0.71 -7.90 5.33
C TYR A 45 0.07 -9.16 4.93
N PHE A 46 1.38 -9.21 5.17
CA PHE A 46 2.18 -10.42 4.96
C PHE A 46 2.15 -11.40 6.13
N GLY A 47 1.73 -10.98 7.33
CA GLY A 47 1.88 -11.79 8.54
C GLY A 47 1.09 -13.10 8.50
N ARG A 48 -0.15 -13.07 8.00
CA ARG A 48 -1.00 -14.27 7.96
C ARG A 48 -0.92 -15.04 6.64
N PHE A 49 -0.86 -14.35 5.50
CA PHE A 49 -0.82 -15.01 4.19
C PHE A 49 0.63 -15.28 3.73
N GLY A 50 1.53 -14.33 3.96
CA GLY A 50 2.94 -14.45 3.65
C GLY A 50 3.66 -15.48 4.53
N SER A 51 3.25 -15.68 5.79
CA SER A 51 3.87 -16.72 6.63
C SER A 51 3.60 -18.12 6.10
N ARG A 52 2.35 -18.44 5.72
CA ARG A 52 2.01 -19.75 5.13
C ARG A 52 2.72 -19.98 3.79
N LEU A 53 2.75 -18.97 2.93
CA LEU A 53 3.44 -19.05 1.65
C LEU A 53 4.95 -19.22 1.81
N ARG A 54 5.57 -18.47 2.75
CA ARG A 54 6.99 -18.59 3.09
C ARG A 54 7.32 -19.99 3.61
N TRP A 55 6.48 -20.56 4.49
CA TRP A 55 6.67 -21.92 4.97
C TRP A 55 6.55 -22.96 3.85
N LEU A 56 5.59 -22.82 2.93
CA LEU A 56 5.47 -23.72 1.78
C LEU A 56 6.70 -23.66 0.88
N VAL A 57 7.21 -22.46 0.57
CA VAL A 57 8.44 -22.29 -0.22
C VAL A 57 9.63 -22.95 0.48
N LEU A 58 9.78 -22.75 1.79
CA LEU A 58 10.86 -23.38 2.56
C LEU A 58 10.76 -24.91 2.59
N ILE A 59 9.56 -25.47 2.73
CA ILE A 59 9.33 -26.92 2.71
C ILE A 59 9.68 -27.49 1.33
N VAL A 60 9.22 -26.85 0.25
CA VAL A 60 9.54 -27.29 -1.12
C VAL A 60 11.04 -27.21 -1.38
N TRP A 61 11.69 -26.12 -0.95
CA TRP A 61 13.15 -25.98 -1.05
C TRP A 61 13.90 -27.06 -0.27
N ALA A 62 13.49 -27.32 0.98
CA ALA A 62 14.11 -28.35 1.80
C ALA A 62 13.92 -29.75 1.20
N ALA A 63 12.72 -30.07 0.71
CA ALA A 63 12.43 -31.33 0.04
C ALA A 63 13.28 -31.51 -1.23
N SER A 64 13.45 -30.45 -2.03
CA SER A 64 14.31 -30.45 -3.20
C SER A 64 15.79 -30.67 -2.86
N LEU A 65 16.30 -30.05 -1.79
CA LEU A 65 17.67 -30.25 -1.35
C LEU A 65 17.91 -31.68 -0.86
N ILE A 66 16.96 -32.24 -0.11
CA ILE A 66 17.02 -33.62 0.38
C ILE A 66 16.97 -34.61 -0.80
N GLY A 67 16.07 -34.40 -1.77
CA GLY A 67 15.97 -35.25 -2.96
C GLY A 67 17.19 -35.14 -3.89
N GLY A 68 17.74 -33.94 -4.06
CA GLY A 68 18.91 -33.70 -4.90
C GLY A 68 20.21 -34.29 -4.34
N ALA A 69 20.37 -34.27 -3.01
CA ALA A 69 21.52 -34.87 -2.33
C ALA A 69 21.60 -36.39 -2.53
N PHE A 70 20.45 -37.08 -2.60
CA PHE A 70 20.41 -38.53 -2.87
C PHE A 70 20.68 -38.89 -4.34
N GLY A 71 20.40 -37.99 -5.29
CA GLY A 71 20.65 -38.22 -6.72
C GLY A 71 22.10 -38.01 -7.16
N LEU A 72 22.89 -37.24 -6.42
CA LEU A 72 24.25 -36.83 -6.83
C LEU A 72 25.29 -37.97 -6.93
N VAL A 73 24.99 -39.16 -6.41
CA VAL A 73 25.93 -40.30 -6.40
C VAL A 73 25.91 -41.09 -7.73
N LEU A 74 24.90 -40.93 -8.59
CA LEU A 74 24.71 -41.81 -9.77
C LEU A 74 24.29 -41.11 -11.07
N VAL A 75 24.17 -39.78 -11.10
CA VAL A 75 23.42 -39.09 -12.15
C VAL A 75 24.33 -38.29 -13.09
N SER A 76 24.03 -38.35 -14.40
CA SER A 76 24.75 -37.64 -15.46
C SER A 76 24.73 -36.12 -15.27
N PRO A 77 25.77 -35.39 -15.71
CA PRO A 77 25.83 -33.93 -15.61
C PRO A 77 24.64 -33.22 -16.27
N ALA A 78 24.03 -33.84 -17.29
CA ALA A 78 22.82 -33.34 -17.93
C ALA A 78 21.63 -33.23 -16.96
N ALA A 79 21.44 -34.20 -16.07
CA ALA A 79 20.30 -34.14 -15.14
C ALA A 79 20.50 -33.08 -14.04
N VAL A 80 21.75 -32.84 -13.61
CA VAL A 80 22.07 -31.75 -12.68
C VAL A 80 21.72 -30.41 -13.32
N ALA A 81 22.06 -30.20 -14.60
CA ALA A 81 21.72 -28.99 -15.33
C ALA A 81 20.20 -28.80 -15.47
N ILE A 82 19.45 -29.87 -15.81
CA ILE A 82 17.98 -29.82 -15.92
C ILE A 82 17.34 -29.48 -14.56
N SER A 83 17.83 -30.10 -13.48
CA SER A 83 17.35 -29.81 -12.12
C SER A 83 17.64 -28.37 -11.74
N ALA A 84 18.86 -27.87 -11.94
CA ALA A 84 19.19 -26.48 -11.63
C ALA A 84 18.30 -25.51 -12.43
N ALA A 85 18.11 -25.77 -13.73
CA ALA A 85 17.26 -24.95 -14.59
C ALA A 85 15.80 -24.91 -14.12
N SER A 86 15.24 -26.05 -13.67
CA SER A 86 13.87 -26.10 -13.16
C SER A 86 13.70 -25.30 -11.86
N HIS A 87 14.67 -25.35 -10.95
CA HIS A 87 14.65 -24.55 -9.72
C HIS A 87 14.71 -23.05 -10.03
N VAL A 88 15.58 -22.64 -10.96
CA VAL A 88 15.66 -21.24 -11.40
C VAL A 88 14.34 -20.78 -12.01
N ALA A 89 13.72 -21.60 -12.86
CA ALA A 89 12.42 -21.29 -13.46
C ALA A 89 11.30 -21.14 -12.40
N ILE A 90 11.24 -22.04 -11.42
CA ILE A 90 10.27 -21.97 -10.31
C ILE A 90 10.47 -20.69 -9.50
N LEU A 91 11.72 -20.34 -9.16
CA LEU A 91 12.03 -19.12 -8.42
C LEU A 91 11.65 -17.86 -9.21
N ALA A 92 11.90 -17.83 -10.52
CA ALA A 92 11.53 -16.71 -11.38
C ALA A 92 10.01 -16.51 -11.44
N VAL A 93 9.24 -17.59 -11.64
CA VAL A 93 7.77 -17.55 -11.63
C VAL A 93 7.25 -17.08 -10.27
N PHE A 94 7.82 -17.59 -9.18
CA PHE A 94 7.45 -17.18 -7.83
C PHE A 94 7.70 -15.69 -7.58
N ALA A 95 8.88 -15.19 -7.96
CA ALA A 95 9.22 -13.78 -7.85
C ALA A 95 8.25 -12.89 -8.65
N ALA A 96 7.86 -13.31 -9.86
CA ALA A 96 6.89 -12.60 -10.68
C ALA A 96 5.50 -12.54 -10.02
N ILE A 97 5.04 -13.64 -9.42
CA ILE A 97 3.77 -13.69 -8.69
C ILE A 97 3.82 -12.75 -7.48
N VAL A 98 4.87 -12.81 -6.68
CA VAL A 98 5.06 -11.95 -5.50
C VAL A 98 5.08 -10.47 -5.92
N ALA A 99 5.82 -10.12 -6.98
CA ALA A 99 5.85 -8.76 -7.51
C ALA A 99 4.46 -8.28 -7.97
N ALA A 100 3.68 -9.14 -8.63
CA ALA A 100 2.31 -8.82 -9.03
C ALA A 100 1.39 -8.59 -7.83
N PHE A 101 1.50 -9.42 -6.79
CA PHE A 101 0.76 -9.23 -5.53
C PHE A 101 1.14 -7.94 -4.81
N HIS A 102 2.43 -7.62 -4.71
CA HIS A 102 2.89 -6.36 -4.13
C HIS A 102 2.34 -5.15 -4.88
N ARG A 103 2.35 -5.17 -6.22
CA ARG A 103 1.78 -4.09 -7.03
C ARG A 103 0.28 -3.91 -6.75
N ARG A 104 -0.47 -5.01 -6.66
CA ARG A 104 -1.91 -4.96 -6.34
C ARG A 104 -2.18 -4.44 -4.93
N ALA A 105 -1.43 -4.93 -3.95
CA ALA A 105 -1.57 -4.49 -2.56
C ALA A 105 -1.19 -3.01 -2.38
N ALA A 106 -0.13 -2.54 -3.05
CA ALA A 106 0.26 -1.14 -3.03
C ALA A 106 -0.83 -0.23 -3.62
N MET A 107 -1.43 -0.63 -4.74
CA MET A 107 -2.55 0.13 -5.33
C MET A 107 -3.80 0.13 -4.45
N ALA A 108 -4.12 -0.99 -3.80
CA ALA A 108 -5.24 -1.06 -2.85
C ALA A 108 -5.01 -0.09 -1.67
N LEU A 109 -3.82 -0.10 -1.08
CA LEU A 109 -3.46 0.82 0.01
C LEU A 109 -3.54 2.30 -0.42
N VAL A 110 -3.04 2.63 -1.60
CA VAL A 110 -3.14 3.97 -2.18
C VAL A 110 -4.60 4.40 -2.27
N ASN A 111 -5.48 3.54 -2.78
CA ASN A 111 -6.90 3.83 -2.86
C ASN A 111 -7.53 3.99 -1.46
N ASP A 112 -7.24 3.08 -0.52
CA ASP A 112 -7.78 3.16 0.83
C ASP A 112 -7.40 4.49 1.51
N LEU A 113 -6.13 4.90 1.41
CA LEU A 113 -5.67 6.19 1.93
C LEU A 113 -6.38 7.38 1.27
N LEU A 114 -6.55 7.34 -0.05
CA LEU A 114 -7.29 8.39 -0.76
C LEU A 114 -8.77 8.43 -0.35
N THR A 115 -9.42 7.28 -0.11
CA THR A 115 -10.83 7.22 0.33
C THR A 115 -11.07 7.84 1.70
N ILE A 116 -10.06 7.79 2.59
CA ILE A 116 -10.11 8.45 3.90
C ILE A 116 -9.54 9.87 3.87
N GLY A 117 -9.27 10.42 2.68
CA GLY A 117 -8.78 11.80 2.51
C GLY A 117 -7.32 11.99 2.90
N LEU A 118 -6.47 10.95 2.86
CA LEU A 118 -5.04 11.05 3.18
C LEU A 118 -4.16 10.88 1.95
N CYS A 119 -3.11 11.70 1.85
CA CYS A 119 -2.07 11.59 0.85
C CYS A 119 -1.25 10.29 1.04
N PRO A 120 -1.20 9.37 0.06
CA PRO A 120 -0.42 8.14 0.17
C PRO A 120 1.09 8.32 0.35
N GLN A 121 1.63 9.48 -0.05
CA GLN A 121 3.07 9.76 -0.01
C GLN A 121 3.52 10.39 1.31
N CYS A 122 2.83 11.45 1.76
CA CYS A 122 3.23 12.21 2.94
C CYS A 122 2.23 12.13 4.10
N LEU A 123 1.11 11.42 3.92
CA LEU A 123 0.01 11.26 4.88
C LEU A 123 -0.67 12.58 5.29
N TYR A 124 -0.48 13.65 4.52
CA TYR A 124 -1.20 14.90 4.72
C TYR A 124 -2.69 14.73 4.45
N GLU A 125 -3.53 15.37 5.26
CA GLU A 125 -4.98 15.37 5.10
C GLU A 125 -5.37 16.23 3.90
N ILE A 126 -5.88 15.59 2.86
CA ILE A 126 -6.46 16.22 1.67
C ILE A 126 -7.91 16.58 2.03
N ALA A 127 -8.06 17.47 3.02
CA ALA A 127 -9.36 17.96 3.45
C ALA A 127 -9.98 18.84 2.35
N ASP A 128 -11.15 18.43 1.85
CA ASP A 128 -12.15 19.29 1.19
C ASP A 128 -11.80 20.02 -0.11
N SER A 129 -10.73 19.71 -0.83
CA SER A 129 -10.62 20.25 -2.19
C SER A 129 -9.83 19.36 -3.13
N PRO A 130 -10.50 18.48 -3.84
CA PRO A 130 -10.18 18.38 -5.23
C PRO A 130 -10.92 19.55 -5.91
N GLU A 131 -10.21 20.62 -6.23
CA GLU A 131 -10.39 21.26 -7.55
C GLU A 131 -10.16 20.15 -8.58
N SER A 132 -11.15 19.27 -8.68
CA SER A 132 -11.14 18.05 -9.46
C SER A 132 -11.76 18.45 -10.76
N ASP A 133 -10.95 18.49 -11.80
CA ASP A 133 -11.43 18.17 -13.14
C ASP A 133 -11.82 16.66 -13.23
N GLY A 134 -12.42 16.10 -12.17
CA GLY A 134 -12.85 14.72 -11.99
C GLY A 134 -11.74 13.66 -11.88
N GLU A 135 -10.55 13.89 -12.45
CA GLU A 135 -9.63 12.79 -12.77
C GLU A 135 -8.31 12.80 -11.99
N THR A 136 -7.86 13.96 -11.48
CA THR A 136 -6.52 14.10 -10.87
C THR A 136 -6.60 14.70 -9.47
N ILE A 137 -5.91 14.08 -8.51
CA ILE A 137 -5.76 14.54 -7.13
C ILE A 137 -4.29 14.95 -6.93
N ILE A 138 -4.04 16.19 -6.55
CA ILE A 138 -2.69 16.71 -6.28
C ILE A 138 -2.58 17.03 -4.79
N CYS A 139 -1.56 16.50 -4.12
CA CYS A 139 -1.29 16.84 -2.72
C CYS A 139 -0.67 18.24 -2.62
N PRO A 140 -1.23 19.17 -1.84
CA PRO A 140 -0.71 20.53 -1.72
C PRO A 140 0.64 20.60 -1.00
N GLU A 141 0.97 19.62 -0.17
CA GLU A 141 2.22 19.59 0.60
C GLU A 141 3.40 19.03 -0.19
N CYS A 142 3.24 17.85 -0.78
CA CYS A 142 4.36 17.16 -1.43
C CYS A 142 4.31 17.20 -2.97
N GLY A 143 3.27 17.79 -3.56
CA GLY A 143 3.08 17.88 -5.00
C GLY A 143 2.88 16.53 -5.71
N ALA A 144 2.66 15.44 -4.96
CA ALA A 144 2.40 14.14 -5.56
C ALA A 144 1.01 14.10 -6.19
N VAL A 145 0.89 13.35 -7.29
CA VAL A 145 -0.27 13.33 -8.16
C VAL A 145 -0.80 11.91 -8.29
N TRP A 146 -2.12 11.73 -8.13
CA TRP A 146 -2.80 10.45 -8.34
C TRP A 146 -4.01 10.60 -9.25
N TYR A 147 -4.34 9.54 -9.96
CA TYR A 147 -5.56 9.47 -10.77
C TYR A 147 -6.66 8.76 -9.99
N SER A 148 -7.82 9.41 -9.86
CA SER A 148 -8.98 8.79 -9.20
C SER A 148 -9.55 7.69 -10.09
N LEU A 149 -9.58 6.45 -9.59
CA LEU A 149 -10.23 5.34 -10.30
C LEU A 149 -11.77 5.49 -10.35
N ALA A 150 -12.36 6.34 -9.50
CA ALA A 150 -13.80 6.57 -9.47
C ALA A 150 -14.33 7.20 -10.77
N ALA A 151 -13.50 7.93 -11.51
CA ALA A 151 -13.89 8.58 -12.76
C ALA A 151 -14.22 7.58 -13.90
N LYS A 152 -13.78 6.32 -13.80
CA LYS A 152 -13.92 5.34 -14.88
C LYS A 152 -15.18 4.48 -14.81
N GLY A 153 -15.92 4.50 -13.68
CA GLY A 153 -16.98 3.54 -13.39
C GLY A 153 -18.40 3.94 -13.82
N ASP A 154 -18.69 5.23 -14.01
CA ASP A 154 -20.08 5.71 -13.99
C ASP A 154 -20.50 6.61 -15.18
N ARG A 155 -19.79 6.56 -16.33
CA ARG A 155 -20.37 7.13 -17.56
C ARG A 155 -21.35 6.13 -18.17
N PRO A 156 -22.68 6.34 -18.08
CA PRO A 156 -23.60 5.60 -18.94
C PRO A 156 -23.20 5.87 -20.39
N SER A 157 -22.98 4.80 -21.16
CA SER A 157 -22.81 4.88 -22.61
C SER A 157 -24.06 5.56 -23.19
N ARG A 158 -23.91 6.82 -23.59
CA ARG A 158 -24.90 7.53 -24.42
C ARG A 158 -24.75 7.11 -25.87
#